data_AF-A0A7Y2YKD3-F1
#
_entry.id   AF-A0A7Y2YKD3-F1
#
_cell.length_a   1.000
_cell.length_b   1.000
_cell.length_c   1.000
_cell.angle_alpha   90.00
_cell.angle_beta   90.00
_cell.angle_gamma   90.00
#
_symmetry.space_group_name_H-M   'P 1'
#
loop_
_entity.id
_entity.type
_entity.pdbx_description
1 polymer ?
#
loop_
_entity_poly.entity_id
_entity_poly.type
_entity_poly.pdbx_seq_one_letter_code
_entity_poly.pdbx_strand_id
1 'polypeptide(L)'
;MNRTPPDPSLEREHTRTGMSAKSLRRAFLDNLFYVQGRFWDVAGPHDKYMAAAYTIRDRLLERWIRSAQTYKKHKARTVCYLSAEYLLGPHLANNVLNLGIVEPVIEAAEDLGMDYAEILEQEEEPGLGNGGLGRLAACYLDSLATLEIPAIGYGIRYEFGIFDQVIRDGWQKEHSDLWLRNGNPWELARPKLRYPVQFGGHVTRYTDERGRLRSKWIPDLVVNGVAYDTPINGFGVNNTNLLRLWRAEAASSFDFEAFNVGDYYRAVDTKVEAENISKVLYPNNEREAGKELRLKQQHFFVSCSLQDMLRLHLQRGNGPQGFQDKFAVQLNDTHPAIGVPELMRLLLDEHG
;
A
#
# COMPACT_ATOMS: atom_id res chain seq x y z
N MET A 1 5.94 -42.74 40.15
CA MET A 1 6.50 -42.12 38.93
C MET A 1 6.39 -40.61 39.07
N ASN A 2 7.46 -39.96 39.52
CA ASN A 2 7.53 -38.51 39.61
C ASN A 2 7.62 -37.93 38.19
N ARG A 3 6.57 -37.23 37.75
CA ARG A 3 6.65 -36.39 36.57
C ARG A 3 7.42 -35.13 36.96
N THR A 4 8.63 -35.00 36.44
CA THR A 4 9.38 -33.74 36.46
C THR A 4 8.47 -32.63 35.92
N PRO A 5 8.33 -31.48 36.61
CA PRO A 5 7.65 -30.35 36.02
C PRO A 5 8.36 -29.94 34.72
N PRO A 6 7.63 -29.48 33.69
CA PRO A 6 8.26 -28.99 32.48
C PRO A 6 9.22 -27.86 32.84
N ASP A 7 10.42 -27.93 32.27
CA ASP A 7 11.47 -26.92 32.44
C ASP A 7 10.92 -25.54 31.99
N PRO A 8 10.88 -24.53 32.88
CA PRO A 8 10.41 -23.19 32.54
C PRO A 8 11.31 -22.46 31.52
N SER A 9 12.47 -23.02 31.16
CA SER A 9 13.33 -22.50 30.07
C SER A 9 12.89 -22.91 28.65
N LEU A 10 11.88 -23.78 28.52
CA LEU A 10 11.27 -24.14 27.24
C LEU A 10 10.01 -23.30 26.98
N GLU A 11 10.14 -21.96 26.96
CA GLU A 11 9.15 -21.16 26.25
C GLU A 11 9.22 -21.57 24.77
N ARG A 12 8.26 -22.37 24.33
CA ARG A 12 8.11 -22.70 22.91
C ARG A 12 7.78 -21.41 22.17
N GLU A 13 8.78 -20.85 21.49
CA GLU A 13 8.56 -19.72 20.61
C GLU A 13 7.40 -20.00 19.65
N HIS A 14 6.55 -18.99 19.46
CA HIS A 14 5.44 -19.09 18.52
C HIS A 14 5.97 -19.23 17.10
N THR A 15 5.62 -20.29 16.39
CA THR A 15 6.20 -20.62 15.07
C THR A 15 6.21 -19.44 14.10
N ARG A 16 5.10 -18.69 13.99
CA ARG A 16 4.98 -17.61 13.00
C ARG A 16 5.71 -16.31 13.37
N THR A 17 6.01 -16.10 14.65
CA THR A 17 6.48 -14.79 15.14
C THR A 17 7.71 -14.84 16.05
N GLY A 18 8.17 -16.04 16.45
CA GLY A 18 9.41 -16.25 17.17
C GLY A 18 10.62 -15.74 16.38
N MET A 19 11.74 -15.46 17.03
CA MET A 19 12.88 -14.81 16.36
C MET A 19 14.12 -15.72 16.26
N SER A 20 14.10 -16.91 16.86
CA SER A 20 15.18 -17.89 16.71
C SER A 20 15.25 -18.48 15.29
N ALA A 21 16.45 -18.94 14.90
CA ALA A 21 16.67 -19.65 13.64
C ALA A 21 15.74 -20.86 13.49
N LYS A 22 15.51 -21.60 14.59
CA LYS A 22 14.60 -22.74 14.62
C LYS A 22 13.15 -22.36 14.28
N SER A 23 12.62 -21.28 14.85
CA SER A 23 11.24 -20.85 14.58
C SER A 23 11.11 -20.25 13.17
N LEU A 24 12.12 -19.50 12.72
CA LEU A 24 12.23 -18.98 11.35
C LEU A 24 12.24 -20.10 10.30
N ARG A 25 13.11 -21.10 10.48
CA ARG A 25 13.19 -22.29 9.61
C ARG A 25 11.84 -23.00 9.52
N ARG A 26 11.16 -23.17 10.65
CA ARG A 26 9.85 -23.83 10.66
C ARG A 26 8.79 -23.00 9.94
N ALA A 27 8.73 -21.69 10.20
CA ALA A 27 7.82 -20.77 9.53
C ALA A 27 8.06 -20.72 8.01
N PHE A 28 9.32 -20.72 7.58
CA PHE A 28 9.70 -20.80 6.17
C PHE A 28 9.10 -22.03 5.50
N LEU A 29 9.31 -23.22 6.08
CA LEU A 29 8.78 -24.47 5.53
C LEU A 29 7.25 -24.48 5.52
N ASP A 30 6.61 -23.96 6.57
CA ASP A 30 5.16 -23.83 6.63
C ASP A 30 4.64 -22.84 5.55
N ASN A 31 5.32 -21.72 5.29
CA ASN A 31 4.94 -20.77 4.24
C ASN A 31 5.18 -21.32 2.82
N LEU A 32 6.28 -22.03 2.60
CA LEU A 32 6.54 -22.73 1.34
C LEU A 32 5.41 -23.75 1.05
N PHE A 33 4.99 -24.50 2.07
CA PHE A 33 3.96 -25.50 1.92
C PHE A 33 2.54 -24.91 1.82
N TYR A 34 2.11 -24.11 2.80
CA TYR A 34 0.72 -23.66 2.91
C TYR A 34 0.40 -22.39 2.10
N VAL A 35 1.38 -21.53 1.84
CA VAL A 35 1.16 -20.27 1.11
C VAL A 35 1.60 -20.41 -0.34
N GLN A 36 2.79 -20.96 -0.61
CA GLN A 36 3.24 -21.20 -1.98
C GLN A 36 2.67 -22.48 -2.60
N GLY A 37 2.18 -23.43 -1.78
CA GLY A 37 1.70 -24.71 -2.32
C GLY A 37 2.82 -25.54 -2.94
N ARG A 38 4.05 -25.39 -2.44
CA ARG A 38 5.25 -26.06 -2.96
C ARG A 38 5.91 -26.92 -1.89
N PHE A 39 6.62 -27.95 -2.33
CA PHE A 39 7.56 -28.70 -1.51
C PHE A 39 8.97 -28.49 -2.03
N TRP A 40 9.97 -28.84 -1.23
CA TRP A 40 11.36 -28.46 -1.43
C TRP A 40 11.90 -28.78 -2.83
N ASP A 41 11.69 -30.02 -3.32
CA ASP A 41 12.31 -30.51 -4.55
C ASP A 41 11.83 -29.82 -5.83
N VAL A 42 10.67 -29.14 -5.78
CA VAL A 42 10.10 -28.42 -6.93
C VAL A 42 10.10 -26.90 -6.76
N ALA A 43 10.49 -26.40 -5.58
CA ALA A 43 10.50 -24.98 -5.28
C ALA A 43 11.66 -24.29 -6.01
N GLY A 44 11.33 -23.38 -6.93
CA GLY A 44 12.31 -22.54 -7.60
C GLY A 44 12.82 -21.41 -6.70
N PRO A 45 13.83 -20.64 -7.16
CA PRO A 45 14.37 -19.49 -6.42
C PRO A 45 13.29 -18.49 -5.99
N HIS A 46 12.38 -18.13 -6.90
CA HIS A 46 11.28 -17.21 -6.60
C HIS A 46 10.29 -17.77 -5.55
N ASP A 47 9.96 -19.07 -5.59
CA ASP A 47 9.09 -19.69 -4.57
C ASP A 47 9.73 -19.60 -3.17
N LYS A 48 11.06 -19.80 -3.09
CA LYS A 48 11.84 -19.68 -1.86
C LYS A 48 11.87 -18.24 -1.36
N TYR A 49 12.09 -17.27 -2.24
CA TYR A 49 11.98 -15.85 -1.90
C TYR A 49 10.60 -15.50 -1.34
N MET A 50 9.52 -15.89 -2.02
CA MET A 50 8.17 -15.61 -1.56
C MET A 50 7.90 -16.23 -0.18
N ALA A 51 8.35 -17.47 0.04
CA ALA A 51 8.26 -18.11 1.35
C ALA A 51 9.05 -17.37 2.43
N ALA A 52 10.26 -16.88 2.13
CA ALA A 52 11.06 -16.05 3.02
C ALA A 52 10.35 -14.71 3.33
N ALA A 53 9.86 -14.00 2.32
CA ALA A 53 9.15 -12.74 2.47
C ALA A 53 7.89 -12.90 3.34
N TYR A 54 7.08 -13.94 3.13
CA TYR A 54 5.93 -14.23 4.01
C TYR A 54 6.33 -14.57 5.44
N THR A 55 7.46 -15.27 5.61
CA THR A 55 7.99 -15.60 6.93
C THR A 55 8.36 -14.34 7.70
N ILE A 56 9.04 -13.39 7.06
CA ILE A 56 9.37 -12.11 7.68
C ILE A 56 8.09 -11.30 7.92
N ARG A 57 7.21 -11.20 6.92
CA ARG A 57 5.96 -10.42 7.00
C ARG A 57 5.08 -10.79 8.18
N ASP A 58 4.99 -12.06 8.57
CA ASP A 58 4.19 -12.47 9.73
C ASP A 58 4.56 -11.69 11.01
N ARG A 59 5.86 -11.43 11.23
CA ARG A 59 6.37 -10.65 12.37
C ARG A 59 5.99 -9.17 12.26
N LEU A 60 6.03 -8.62 11.04
CA LEU A 60 5.59 -7.25 10.76
C LEU A 60 4.10 -7.08 11.03
N LEU A 61 3.28 -8.07 10.65
CA LEU A 61 1.84 -8.02 10.86
C LEU A 61 1.48 -8.07 12.35
N GLU A 62 2.16 -8.90 13.14
CA GLU A 62 1.97 -8.88 14.58
C GLU A 62 2.27 -7.50 15.18
N ARG A 63 3.42 -6.91 14.83
CA ARG A 63 3.81 -5.57 15.28
C ARG A 63 2.83 -4.49 14.81
N TRP A 64 2.42 -4.51 13.55
CA TRP A 64 1.41 -3.61 12.99
C TRP A 64 0.09 -3.66 13.75
N ILE A 65 -0.45 -4.85 14.01
CA ILE A 65 -1.72 -4.98 14.75
C ILE A 65 -1.58 -4.41 16.16
N ARG A 66 -0.46 -4.64 16.84
CA ARG A 66 -0.18 -4.06 18.15
C ARG A 66 -0.06 -2.53 18.09
N SER A 67 0.69 -1.97 17.13
CA SER A 67 0.79 -0.52 16.90
C SER A 67 -0.58 0.11 16.64
N ALA A 68 -1.38 -0.46 15.73
CA ALA A 68 -2.71 0.03 15.41
C ALA A 68 -3.66 0.02 16.62
N GLN A 69 -3.60 -1.03 17.45
CA GLN A 69 -4.36 -1.10 18.72
C GLN A 69 -3.92 -0.01 19.70
N THR A 70 -2.61 0.19 19.86
CA THR A 70 -2.05 1.25 20.71
C THR A 70 -2.49 2.64 20.23
N TYR A 71 -2.36 2.93 18.93
CA TYR A 71 -2.78 4.21 18.35
C TYR A 71 -4.27 4.48 18.56
N LYS A 72 -5.10 3.44 18.42
CA LYS A 72 -6.54 3.54 18.68
C LYS A 72 -6.82 3.80 20.15
N LYS A 73 -6.24 3.01 21.06
CA LYS A 73 -6.43 3.10 22.52
C LYS A 73 -6.04 4.48 23.06
N HIS A 74 -4.89 4.99 22.65
CA HIS A 74 -4.36 6.27 23.11
C HIS A 74 -4.86 7.48 22.30
N LYS A 75 -5.80 7.26 21.36
CA LYS A 75 -6.33 8.29 20.46
C LYS A 75 -5.25 9.09 19.73
N ALA A 76 -4.08 8.50 19.52
CA ALA A 76 -2.85 9.19 19.11
C ALA A 76 -3.08 10.09 17.88
N ARG A 77 -2.45 11.26 17.87
CA ARG A 77 -2.37 12.10 16.67
C ARG A 77 -1.51 11.38 15.62
N THR A 78 -1.89 11.46 14.35
CA THR A 78 -1.27 10.71 13.26
C THR A 78 -0.84 11.65 12.15
N VAL A 79 0.40 11.49 11.71
CA VAL A 79 0.93 12.16 10.51
C VAL A 79 0.45 11.41 9.28
N CYS A 80 -0.14 12.11 8.32
CA CYS A 80 -0.53 11.56 7.03
C CYS A 80 0.34 12.20 5.95
N TYR A 81 1.24 11.41 5.37
CA TYR A 81 2.17 11.87 4.35
C TYR A 81 1.61 11.52 2.98
N LEU A 82 1.19 12.52 2.20
CA LEU A 82 0.65 12.32 0.86
C LEU A 82 1.78 12.51 -0.17
N SER A 83 2.12 11.46 -0.92
CA SER A 83 3.15 11.50 -1.96
C SER A 83 2.68 10.79 -3.22
N ALA A 84 3.00 11.36 -4.38
CA ALA A 84 2.76 10.69 -5.66
C ALA A 84 3.73 9.53 -5.91
N GLU A 85 4.84 9.46 -5.17
CA GLU A 85 5.87 8.45 -5.32
C GLU A 85 6.48 8.00 -3.99
N TYR A 86 6.91 6.74 -3.94
CA TYR A 86 7.62 6.08 -2.85
C TYR A 86 8.67 5.12 -3.44
N LEU A 87 9.95 5.45 -3.29
CA LEU A 87 11.04 4.58 -3.73
C LEU A 87 11.54 3.74 -2.55
N LEU A 88 10.80 2.69 -2.23
CA LEU A 88 10.99 1.87 -1.02
C LEU A 88 12.28 1.04 -1.10
N GLY A 89 12.59 0.52 -2.29
CA GLY A 89 13.58 -0.53 -2.47
C GLY A 89 13.06 -1.92 -2.11
N PRO A 90 13.92 -2.96 -2.28
CA PRO A 90 13.66 -4.30 -1.75
C PRO A 90 13.40 -4.28 -0.24
N HIS A 91 12.38 -5.02 0.21
CA HIS A 91 11.91 -4.98 1.58
C HIS A 91 12.54 -6.04 2.47
N LEU A 92 12.96 -7.18 1.93
CA LEU A 92 13.36 -8.36 2.71
C LEU A 92 14.54 -8.06 3.62
N ALA A 93 15.65 -7.58 3.05
CA ALA A 93 16.85 -7.24 3.81
C ALA A 93 16.57 -6.14 4.85
N ASN A 94 15.84 -5.09 4.45
CA ASN A 94 15.50 -3.98 5.34
C ASN A 94 14.65 -4.44 6.54
N ASN A 95 13.67 -5.31 6.31
CA ASN A 95 12.81 -5.81 7.37
C ASN A 95 13.53 -6.80 8.30
N VAL A 96 14.40 -7.66 7.76
CA VAL A 96 15.26 -8.53 8.57
C VAL A 96 16.16 -7.69 9.50
N LEU A 97 16.74 -6.61 8.96
CA LEU A 97 17.53 -5.65 9.73
C LEU A 97 16.70 -4.93 10.80
N ASN A 98 15.54 -4.37 10.44
CA ASN A 98 14.69 -3.62 11.37
C ASN A 98 14.10 -4.50 12.48
N LEU A 99 13.92 -5.79 12.23
CA LEU A 99 13.54 -6.78 13.24
C LEU A 99 14.70 -7.16 14.18
N GLY A 100 15.95 -6.94 13.77
CA GLY A 100 17.14 -7.34 14.53
C GLY A 100 17.40 -8.85 14.49
N ILE A 101 17.08 -9.51 13.35
CA ILE A 101 17.15 -10.97 13.21
C ILE A 101 18.03 -11.42 12.04
N VAL A 102 19.03 -10.63 11.68
CA VAL A 102 19.95 -10.95 10.57
C VAL A 102 20.61 -12.31 10.79
N GLU A 103 21.25 -12.51 11.95
CA GLU A 103 21.98 -13.73 12.27
C GLU A 103 21.06 -14.96 12.34
N PRO A 104 19.90 -14.93 13.06
CA PRO A 104 18.95 -16.04 13.03
C PRO A 104 18.41 -16.40 11.64
N VAL A 105 18.24 -15.42 10.74
CA VAL A 105 17.78 -15.67 9.36
C VAL A 105 18.87 -16.35 8.54
N ILE A 106 20.12 -15.91 8.67
CA ILE A 106 21.27 -16.54 8.01
C ILE A 106 21.43 -17.99 8.49
N GLU A 107 21.43 -18.23 9.80
CA GLU A 107 21.51 -19.58 10.38
C GLU A 107 20.37 -20.48 9.86
N ALA A 108 19.14 -19.98 9.82
CA ALA A 108 18.01 -20.73 9.28
C ALA A 108 18.13 -21.04 7.78
N ALA A 109 18.72 -20.14 7.00
CA ALA A 109 18.98 -20.34 5.57
C ALA A 109 20.05 -21.41 5.36
N GLU A 110 21.16 -21.35 6.10
CA GLU A 110 22.24 -22.34 6.07
C GLU A 110 21.75 -23.75 6.45
N ASP A 111 20.94 -23.87 7.51
CA ASP A 111 20.29 -25.11 7.94
C ASP A 111 19.35 -25.73 6.90
N LEU A 112 18.84 -24.90 5.98
CA LEU A 112 18.00 -25.30 4.86
C LEU A 112 18.82 -25.51 3.58
N GLY A 113 20.14 -25.27 3.59
CA GLY A 113 20.99 -25.33 2.41
C GLY A 113 20.67 -24.26 1.37
N MET A 114 20.25 -23.06 1.81
CA MET A 114 20.01 -21.90 0.95
C MET A 114 21.10 -20.85 1.15
N ASP A 115 21.43 -20.13 0.09
CA ASP A 115 22.22 -18.90 0.17
C ASP A 115 21.29 -17.70 0.43
N TYR A 116 21.52 -17.01 1.55
CA TYR A 116 20.75 -15.82 1.91
C TYR A 116 20.90 -14.69 0.87
N ALA A 117 22.08 -14.50 0.29
CA ALA A 117 22.31 -13.46 -0.71
C ALA A 117 21.51 -13.74 -1.99
N GLU A 118 21.51 -14.98 -2.48
CA GLU A 118 20.73 -15.37 -3.65
C GLU A 118 19.22 -15.17 -3.45
N ILE A 119 18.72 -15.37 -2.22
CA ILE A 119 17.30 -15.10 -1.87
C ILE A 119 17.00 -13.60 -1.96
N LEU A 120 17.90 -12.74 -1.47
CA LEU A 120 17.72 -11.29 -1.53
C LEU A 120 17.70 -10.79 -2.98
N GLU A 121 18.53 -11.35 -3.85
CA GLU A 121 18.60 -10.98 -5.27
C GLU A 121 17.33 -11.34 -6.07
N GLN A 122 16.46 -12.20 -5.54
CA GLN A 122 15.16 -12.50 -6.19
C GLN A 122 14.14 -11.37 -6.03
N GLU A 123 14.35 -10.44 -5.10
CA GLU A 123 13.39 -9.37 -4.83
C GLU A 123 13.51 -8.23 -5.84
N GLU A 124 12.45 -8.04 -6.63
CA GLU A 124 12.32 -6.89 -7.53
C GLU A 124 12.00 -5.61 -6.75
N GLU A 125 12.59 -4.48 -7.16
CA GLU A 125 12.28 -3.17 -6.58
C GLU A 125 10.84 -2.77 -6.97
N PRO A 126 10.00 -2.32 -6.02
CA PRO A 126 8.67 -1.85 -6.35
C PRO A 126 8.68 -0.62 -7.26
N GLY A 127 8.00 -0.70 -8.40
CA GLY A 127 7.71 0.41 -9.31
C GLY A 127 6.74 1.44 -8.72
N LEU A 128 7.10 2.08 -7.61
CA LEU A 128 6.25 2.99 -6.83
C LEU A 128 6.81 4.41 -6.74
N GLY A 129 8.02 4.65 -7.25
CA GLY A 129 8.65 5.95 -7.30
C GLY A 129 9.74 6.00 -8.35
N ASN A 130 10.31 7.18 -8.57
CA ASN A 130 11.37 7.37 -9.55
C ASN A 130 12.59 8.05 -8.93
N GLY A 131 12.41 9.24 -8.37
CA GLY A 131 13.51 10.12 -7.99
C GLY A 131 13.72 10.28 -6.48
N GLY A 132 14.50 11.32 -6.15
CA GLY A 132 14.79 11.69 -4.77
C GLY A 132 13.55 12.09 -3.94
N LEU A 133 12.48 12.56 -4.57
CA LEU A 133 11.22 12.89 -3.89
C LEU A 133 10.55 11.62 -3.35
N GLY A 134 10.47 10.56 -4.15
CA GLY A 134 10.01 9.24 -3.73
C GLY A 134 10.92 8.59 -2.69
N ARG A 135 12.26 8.75 -2.82
CA ARG A 135 13.19 8.21 -1.82
C ARG A 135 13.12 8.97 -0.49
N LEU A 136 12.93 10.28 -0.53
CA LEU A 136 12.68 11.10 0.67
C LEU A 136 11.43 10.61 1.41
N ALA A 137 10.34 10.38 0.69
CA ALA A 137 9.09 9.86 1.26
C ALA A 137 9.30 8.48 1.92
N ALA A 138 10.03 7.57 1.27
CA ALA A 138 10.37 6.26 1.82
C ALA A 138 11.21 6.37 3.11
N CYS A 139 12.30 7.16 3.08
CA CYS A 139 13.16 7.38 4.26
C CYS A 139 12.39 8.03 5.43
N TYR A 140 11.45 8.93 5.14
CA TYR A 140 10.59 9.51 6.16
C TYR A 140 9.68 8.48 6.81
N LEU A 141 9.07 7.55 6.05
CA LEU A 141 8.23 6.52 6.63
C LEU A 141 9.02 5.57 7.55
N ASP A 142 10.23 5.18 7.15
CA ASP A 142 11.13 4.40 7.99
C ASP A 142 11.51 5.15 9.26
N SER A 143 11.90 6.43 9.13
CA SER A 143 12.28 7.27 10.28
C SER A 143 11.12 7.51 11.24
N LEU A 144 9.91 7.75 10.72
CA LEU A 144 8.70 7.90 11.54
C LEU A 144 8.38 6.60 12.28
N ALA A 145 8.57 5.44 11.65
CA ALA A 145 8.37 4.15 12.31
C ALA A 145 9.40 3.93 13.42
N THR A 146 10.67 4.19 13.14
CA THR A 146 11.81 4.07 14.08
C THR A 146 11.70 5.01 15.28
N LEU A 147 11.24 6.25 15.06
CA LEU A 147 11.01 7.24 16.13
C LEU A 147 9.67 7.04 16.85
N GLU A 148 8.96 5.95 16.55
CA GLU A 148 7.66 5.60 17.13
C GLU A 148 6.57 6.68 16.95
N ILE A 149 6.68 7.47 15.88
CA ILE A 149 5.71 8.50 15.50
C ILE A 149 4.59 7.85 14.68
N PRO A 150 3.31 7.92 15.12
CA PRO A 150 2.20 7.34 14.39
C PRO A 150 2.04 8.01 13.02
N ALA A 151 2.20 7.23 11.95
CA ALA A 151 2.13 7.75 10.60
C ALA A 151 1.43 6.80 9.61
N ILE A 152 0.82 7.42 8.59
CA ILE A 152 0.31 6.73 7.40
C ILE A 152 0.87 7.44 6.17
N GLY A 153 1.59 6.71 5.32
CA GLY A 153 1.89 7.15 3.97
C GLY A 153 0.71 6.84 3.05
N TYR A 154 0.38 7.75 2.13
CA TYR A 154 -0.62 7.51 1.10
C TYR A 154 -0.08 7.83 -0.29
N GLY A 155 -0.38 6.96 -1.24
CA GLY A 155 -0.01 7.14 -2.64
C GLY A 155 -0.83 6.26 -3.59
N ILE A 156 -0.33 6.07 -4.80
CA ILE A 156 -0.94 5.24 -5.84
C ILE A 156 -0.17 3.92 -5.93
N ARG A 157 -0.89 2.81 -6.15
CA ARG A 157 -0.29 1.52 -6.45
C ARG A 157 -0.10 1.39 -7.97
N TYR A 158 1.01 1.94 -8.48
CA TYR A 158 1.29 1.88 -9.92
C TYR A 158 1.56 0.44 -10.37
N GLU A 159 0.94 0.05 -11.48
CA GLU A 159 1.07 -1.30 -12.03
C GLU A 159 2.41 -1.52 -12.75
N PHE A 160 2.91 -0.49 -13.45
CA PHE A 160 4.06 -0.57 -14.35
C PHE A 160 5.16 0.45 -14.04
N GLY A 161 5.21 0.95 -12.80
CA GLY A 161 6.23 1.93 -12.38
C GLY A 161 6.34 3.12 -13.31
N ILE A 162 7.57 3.56 -13.55
CA ILE A 162 7.90 4.55 -14.60
C ILE A 162 8.26 3.83 -15.90
N PHE A 163 9.36 3.08 -15.91
CA PHE A 163 9.81 2.16 -16.96
C PHE A 163 11.11 1.45 -16.52
N ASP A 164 11.41 0.30 -17.14
CA ASP A 164 12.73 -0.33 -17.13
C ASP A 164 13.61 0.27 -18.23
N GLN A 165 14.83 0.69 -17.87
CA GLN A 165 15.79 1.23 -18.82
C GLN A 165 16.64 0.10 -19.44
N VAL A 166 16.60 -0.01 -20.77
CA VAL A 166 17.51 -0.88 -21.52
C VAL A 166 18.33 -0.05 -22.49
N ILE A 167 19.65 -0.25 -22.50
CA ILE A 167 20.52 0.39 -23.48
C ILE A 167 20.64 -0.52 -24.71
N ARG A 168 20.18 -0.05 -25.87
CA ARG A 168 20.36 -0.74 -27.16
C ARG A 168 20.99 0.20 -28.17
N ASP A 169 22.08 -0.24 -28.79
CA ASP A 169 22.82 0.51 -29.81
C ASP A 169 23.28 1.90 -29.33
N GLY A 170 23.59 2.04 -28.04
CA GLY A 170 23.98 3.31 -27.42
C GLY A 170 22.83 4.23 -27.01
N TRP A 171 21.58 3.82 -27.19
CA TRP A 171 20.39 4.62 -26.88
C TRP A 171 19.53 3.97 -25.80
N GLN A 172 18.88 4.80 -24.99
CA GLN A 172 17.84 4.36 -24.06
C GLN A 172 16.62 3.83 -24.83
N LYS A 173 16.08 2.71 -24.34
CA LYS A 173 14.77 2.20 -24.69
C LYS A 173 14.01 1.86 -23.41
N GLU A 174 12.79 2.35 -23.32
CA GLU A 174 11.89 2.14 -22.20
C GLU A 174 11.10 0.84 -22.39
N HIS A 175 11.10 0.01 -21.36
CA HIS A 175 10.26 -1.18 -21.25
C HIS A 175 9.31 -1.04 -20.06
N SER A 176 8.19 -1.75 -20.09
CA SER A 176 7.27 -1.79 -18.95
C SER A 176 7.95 -2.49 -17.78
N ASP A 177 7.99 -1.84 -16.62
CA ASP A 177 8.37 -2.46 -15.35
C ASP A 177 7.26 -3.45 -14.95
N LEU A 178 7.63 -4.71 -14.71
CA LEU A 178 6.71 -5.80 -14.43
C LEU A 178 6.80 -6.30 -12.97
N TRP A 179 7.19 -5.45 -12.03
CA TRP A 179 7.41 -5.81 -10.60
C TRP A 179 6.23 -6.53 -9.92
N LEU A 180 5.01 -6.38 -10.43
CA LEU A 180 3.82 -7.06 -9.91
C LEU A 180 3.47 -8.37 -10.58
N ARG A 181 4.17 -8.77 -11.65
CA ARG A 181 3.83 -9.95 -12.48
C ARG A 181 3.70 -11.22 -11.64
N ASN A 182 4.58 -11.39 -10.66
CA ASN A 182 4.61 -12.56 -9.80
C ASN A 182 3.99 -12.28 -8.41
N GLY A 183 3.25 -11.18 -8.28
CA GLY A 183 2.67 -10.70 -7.02
C GLY A 183 3.64 -9.88 -6.18
N ASN A 184 3.13 -9.35 -5.07
CA ASN A 184 3.91 -8.62 -4.08
C ASN A 184 3.65 -9.23 -2.69
N PRO A 185 4.63 -9.87 -2.05
CA PRO A 185 4.40 -10.53 -0.77
C PRO A 185 4.18 -9.51 0.36
N TRP A 186 4.58 -8.25 0.23
CA TRP A 186 4.56 -7.26 1.31
C TRP A 186 3.23 -6.53 1.49
N GLU A 187 2.40 -6.52 0.46
CA GLU A 187 1.11 -5.83 0.49
C GLU A 187 -0.03 -6.70 1.03
N LEU A 188 -1.06 -6.04 1.56
CA LEU A 188 -2.30 -6.63 2.01
C LEU A 188 -3.45 -5.95 1.25
N ALA A 189 -4.11 -6.68 0.37
CA ALA A 189 -5.30 -6.17 -0.29
C ALA A 189 -6.43 -5.92 0.72
N ARG A 190 -7.08 -4.76 0.61
CA ARG A 190 -8.24 -4.36 1.42
C ARG A 190 -9.46 -4.11 0.53
N PRO A 191 -10.03 -5.14 -0.12
CA PRO A 191 -11.09 -4.96 -1.11
C PRO A 191 -12.35 -4.28 -0.57
N LYS A 192 -12.58 -4.36 0.75
CA LYS A 192 -13.69 -3.69 1.44
C LYS A 192 -13.42 -2.21 1.75
N LEU A 193 -12.16 -1.78 1.76
CA LEU A 193 -11.79 -0.36 1.89
C LEU A 193 -11.72 0.23 0.49
N ARG A 194 -12.88 0.70 0.05
CA ARG A 194 -13.14 1.20 -1.29
C ARG A 194 -13.78 2.58 -1.19
N TYR A 195 -13.27 3.54 -1.96
CA TYR A 195 -13.75 4.92 -1.96
C TYR A 195 -14.10 5.38 -3.37
N PRO A 196 -15.30 5.92 -3.60
CA PRO A 196 -15.64 6.49 -4.90
C PRO A 196 -14.93 7.84 -5.08
N VAL A 197 -14.38 8.06 -6.25
CA VAL A 197 -13.80 9.33 -6.70
C VAL A 197 -14.52 9.78 -7.95
N GLN A 198 -14.97 11.02 -7.93
CA GLN A 198 -15.78 11.65 -8.96
C GLN A 198 -14.89 12.40 -9.96
N PHE A 199 -15.27 12.39 -11.23
CA PHE A 199 -14.62 13.14 -12.31
C PHE A 199 -15.65 13.70 -13.30
N GLY A 200 -15.29 14.81 -13.95
CA GLY A 200 -16.16 15.48 -14.93
C GLY A 200 -17.44 16.03 -14.32
N GLY A 201 -18.50 16.12 -15.11
CA GLY A 201 -19.84 16.47 -14.66
C GLY A 201 -20.05 17.95 -14.40
N HIS A 202 -21.01 18.25 -13.53
CA HIS A 202 -21.45 19.62 -13.24
C HIS A 202 -21.95 19.78 -11.80
N VAL A 203 -22.02 21.03 -11.33
CA VAL A 203 -22.51 21.36 -9.98
C VAL A 203 -23.92 21.94 -10.05
N THR A 204 -24.80 21.45 -9.18
CA THR A 204 -26.14 22.00 -8.97
C THR A 204 -26.22 22.64 -7.58
N ARG A 205 -27.10 23.64 -7.42
CA ARG A 205 -27.35 24.30 -6.13
C ARG A 205 -28.74 23.98 -5.64
N TYR A 206 -28.89 23.81 -4.33
CA TYR A 206 -30.18 23.58 -3.69
C TYR A 206 -30.20 24.24 -2.30
N THR A 207 -31.40 24.45 -1.77
CA THR A 207 -31.59 24.91 -0.39
C THR A 207 -31.96 23.70 0.47
N ASP A 208 -31.24 23.48 1.55
CA ASP A 208 -31.55 22.37 2.47
C ASP A 208 -32.77 22.67 3.35
N GLU A 209 -33.21 21.68 4.14
CA GLU A 209 -34.35 21.80 5.05
C GLU A 209 -34.18 22.90 6.13
N ARG A 210 -32.96 23.40 6.33
CA ARG A 210 -32.62 24.46 7.27
C ARG A 210 -32.48 25.83 6.59
N GLY A 211 -32.84 25.94 5.31
CA GLY A 211 -32.75 27.18 4.54
C GLY A 211 -31.33 27.55 4.09
N ARG A 212 -30.35 26.65 4.22
CA ARG A 212 -28.95 26.92 3.83
C ARG A 212 -28.74 26.58 2.36
N LEU A 213 -28.04 27.46 1.63
CA LEU A 213 -27.62 27.18 0.26
C LEU A 213 -26.52 26.10 0.27
N ARG A 214 -26.70 25.06 -0.54
CA ARG A 214 -25.80 23.91 -0.68
C ARG A 214 -25.49 23.65 -2.14
N SER A 215 -24.36 22.99 -2.37
CA SER A 215 -23.92 22.52 -3.69
C SER A 215 -23.96 21.00 -3.73
N LYS A 216 -24.22 20.45 -4.91
CA LYS A 216 -24.11 19.01 -5.18
C LYS A 216 -23.39 18.81 -6.50
N TRP A 217 -22.29 18.08 -6.46
CA TRP A 217 -21.59 17.63 -7.66
C TRP A 217 -22.30 16.41 -8.25
N ILE A 218 -22.66 16.50 -9.53
CA ILE A 218 -23.18 15.40 -10.33
C ILE A 218 -22.05 14.99 -11.29
N PRO A 219 -21.34 13.89 -11.04
CA PRO A 219 -20.19 13.48 -11.84
C PRO A 219 -20.59 12.80 -13.16
N ASP A 220 -19.70 12.88 -14.16
CA ASP A 220 -19.83 12.09 -15.39
C ASP A 220 -19.20 10.70 -15.25
N LEU A 221 -18.15 10.59 -14.42
CA LEU A 221 -17.41 9.36 -14.16
C LEU A 221 -17.20 9.17 -12.66
N VAL A 222 -17.35 7.93 -12.20
CA VAL A 222 -16.99 7.51 -10.84
C VAL A 222 -16.00 6.34 -10.93
N VAL A 223 -14.86 6.50 -10.29
CA VAL A 223 -13.81 5.47 -10.16
C VAL A 223 -13.68 5.09 -8.71
N ASN A 224 -13.53 3.80 -8.42
CA ASN A 224 -13.27 3.32 -7.07
C ASN A 224 -11.77 3.21 -6.81
N GLY A 225 -11.31 3.77 -5.69
CA GLY A 225 -9.98 3.48 -5.16
C GLY A 225 -10.03 2.36 -4.13
N VAL A 226 -9.26 1.30 -4.36
CA VAL A 226 -9.14 0.15 -3.45
C VAL A 226 -7.79 0.16 -2.77
N ALA A 227 -7.80 0.01 -1.44
CA ALA A 227 -6.58 0.07 -0.63
C ALA A 227 -5.73 -1.21 -0.70
N TYR A 228 -4.42 -0.99 -0.74
CA TYR A 228 -3.37 -1.98 -0.54
C TYR A 228 -2.43 -1.46 0.56
N ASP A 229 -2.27 -2.24 1.61
CA ASP A 229 -1.52 -1.84 2.80
C ASP A 229 -0.16 -2.55 2.86
N THR A 230 0.92 -1.79 3.02
CA THR A 230 2.27 -2.29 3.29
C THR A 230 2.73 -1.82 4.67
N PRO A 231 2.97 -2.72 5.63
CA PRO A 231 3.52 -2.34 6.93
C PRO A 231 4.96 -1.82 6.80
N ILE A 232 5.28 -0.71 7.47
CA ILE A 232 6.62 -0.10 7.50
C ILE A 232 7.17 -0.22 8.93
N ASN A 233 8.11 -1.13 9.15
CA ASN A 233 8.64 -1.45 10.47
C ASN A 233 9.80 -0.52 10.84
N GLY A 234 9.83 -0.03 12.09
CA GLY A 234 10.94 0.78 12.60
C GLY A 234 12.14 -0.07 13.04
N PHE A 235 13.34 0.50 12.94
CA PHE A 235 14.58 -0.15 13.36
C PHE A 235 14.68 -0.26 14.88
N GLY A 236 14.88 -1.48 15.39
CA GLY A 236 15.13 -1.73 16.82
C GLY A 236 13.95 -1.44 17.76
N VAL A 237 12.78 -1.13 17.21
CA VAL A 237 11.55 -0.84 17.96
C VAL A 237 10.41 -1.76 17.53
N ASN A 238 9.36 -1.86 18.36
CA ASN A 238 8.17 -2.64 18.03
C ASN A 238 7.19 -1.88 17.15
N ASN A 239 7.42 -0.58 16.93
CA ASN A 239 6.51 0.26 16.20
C ASN A 239 6.54 -0.04 14.70
N THR A 240 5.35 -0.23 14.13
CA THR A 240 5.17 -0.41 12.69
C THR A 240 4.09 0.57 12.21
N ASN A 241 4.45 1.40 11.23
CA ASN A 241 3.54 2.30 10.54
C ASN A 241 2.95 1.64 9.29
N LEU A 242 2.16 2.40 8.52
CA LEU A 242 1.45 1.90 7.35
C LEU A 242 1.75 2.77 6.12
N LEU A 243 2.07 2.14 5.00
CA LEU A 243 1.90 2.74 3.68
C LEU A 243 0.61 2.18 3.06
N ARG A 244 -0.30 3.06 2.66
CA ARG A 244 -1.55 2.71 1.99
C ARG A 244 -1.55 3.23 0.56
N LEU A 245 -1.63 2.33 -0.40
CA LEU A 245 -1.61 2.64 -1.83
C LEU A 245 -2.97 2.34 -2.45
N TRP A 246 -3.41 3.21 -3.37
CA TRP A 246 -4.70 3.10 -4.04
C TRP A 246 -4.56 2.51 -5.44
N ARG A 247 -5.31 1.44 -5.71
CA ARG A 247 -5.55 0.91 -7.06
C ARG A 247 -6.87 1.45 -7.58
N ALA A 248 -6.88 1.98 -8.80
CA ALA A 248 -8.10 2.43 -9.46
C ALA A 248 -8.85 1.23 -10.06
N GLU A 249 -10.16 1.20 -9.85
CA GLU A 249 -11.08 0.20 -10.38
C GLU A 249 -12.35 0.87 -10.89
N ALA A 250 -12.93 0.33 -11.96
CA ALA A 250 -14.21 0.78 -12.48
C ALA A 250 -15.33 0.65 -11.42
N ALA A 251 -16.25 1.62 -11.35
CA ALA A 251 -17.43 1.51 -10.49
C ALA A 251 -18.41 0.42 -10.97
N SER A 252 -18.57 0.30 -12.28
CA SER A 252 -19.18 -0.84 -12.96
C SER A 252 -18.14 -1.44 -13.90
N SER A 253 -17.87 -2.73 -13.77
CA SER A 253 -16.75 -3.38 -14.45
C SER A 253 -17.10 -3.94 -15.84
N PHE A 254 -18.38 -3.99 -16.21
CA PHE A 254 -18.81 -4.66 -17.44
C PHE A 254 -20.22 -4.24 -17.90
N ASP A 255 -20.35 -3.82 -19.16
CA ASP A 255 -21.65 -3.60 -19.82
C ASP A 255 -22.07 -4.86 -20.59
N PHE A 256 -22.98 -5.63 -19.99
CA PHE A 256 -23.53 -6.85 -20.58
C PHE A 256 -24.36 -6.59 -21.84
N GLU A 257 -25.00 -5.43 -21.95
CA GLU A 257 -25.82 -5.10 -23.11
C GLU A 257 -24.93 -4.89 -24.34
N ALA A 258 -23.87 -4.11 -24.19
CA ALA A 258 -22.83 -3.94 -25.22
C ALA A 258 -22.20 -5.27 -25.62
N PHE A 259 -21.86 -6.12 -24.65
CA PHE A 259 -21.26 -7.42 -24.91
C PHE A 259 -22.19 -8.35 -25.71
N ASN A 260 -23.47 -8.41 -25.34
CA ASN A 260 -24.44 -9.28 -25.98
C ASN A 260 -24.74 -8.90 -27.44
N VAL A 261 -24.52 -7.64 -27.83
CA VAL A 261 -24.65 -7.18 -29.22
C VAL A 261 -23.33 -7.22 -30.01
N GLY A 262 -22.26 -7.77 -29.42
CA GLY A 262 -20.95 -7.93 -30.07
C GLY A 262 -20.03 -6.70 -29.99
N ASP A 263 -20.40 -5.67 -29.23
CA ASP A 263 -19.58 -4.47 -29.01
C ASP A 263 -18.65 -4.66 -27.80
N TYR A 264 -17.64 -5.50 -27.98
CA TYR A 264 -16.72 -5.91 -26.91
C TYR A 264 -15.83 -4.77 -26.40
N TYR A 265 -15.54 -3.76 -27.24
CA TYR A 265 -14.75 -2.59 -26.82
C TYR A 265 -15.55 -1.73 -25.85
N ARG A 266 -16.80 -1.40 -26.21
CA ARG A 266 -17.66 -0.60 -25.35
C ARG A 266 -18.00 -1.31 -24.04
N ALA A 267 -18.07 -2.65 -24.07
CA ALA A 267 -18.29 -3.47 -22.87
C ALA A 267 -17.24 -3.26 -21.77
N VAL A 268 -16.03 -2.77 -22.11
CA VAL A 268 -14.91 -2.60 -21.17
C VAL A 268 -14.31 -1.19 -21.16
N ASP A 269 -14.82 -0.24 -21.94
CA ASP A 269 -14.22 1.08 -22.13
C ASP A 269 -14.07 1.86 -20.81
N THR A 270 -15.15 1.96 -20.03
CA THR A 270 -15.14 2.59 -18.69
C THR A 270 -14.14 1.93 -17.74
N LYS A 271 -13.93 0.61 -17.91
CA LYS A 271 -12.94 -0.12 -17.11
C LYS A 271 -11.53 0.29 -17.47
N VAL A 272 -11.23 0.38 -18.76
CA VAL A 272 -9.91 0.82 -19.24
C VAL A 272 -9.62 2.25 -18.77
N GLU A 273 -10.58 3.17 -18.90
CA GLU A 273 -10.40 4.56 -18.46
C GLU A 273 -10.12 4.65 -16.96
N ALA A 274 -10.90 3.94 -16.14
CA ALA A 274 -10.73 3.92 -14.69
C ALA A 274 -9.37 3.34 -14.27
N GLU A 275 -8.99 2.19 -14.83
CA GLU A 275 -7.77 1.48 -14.43
C GLU A 275 -6.49 2.21 -14.87
N ASN A 276 -6.54 2.99 -15.97
CA ASN A 276 -5.39 3.77 -16.45
C ASN A 276 -4.83 4.75 -15.41
N ILE A 277 -5.64 5.22 -14.47
CA ILE A 277 -5.22 6.13 -13.39
C ILE A 277 -4.08 5.53 -12.56
N SER A 278 -4.10 4.22 -12.27
CA SER A 278 -3.07 3.58 -11.46
C SER A 278 -2.09 2.72 -12.27
N LYS A 279 -1.96 2.93 -13.59
CA LYS A 279 -1.03 2.12 -14.40
C LYS A 279 0.41 2.59 -14.33
N VAL A 280 0.67 3.85 -14.67
CA VAL A 280 2.03 4.37 -14.87
C VAL A 280 2.26 5.62 -14.02
N LEU A 281 3.45 5.72 -13.43
CA LEU A 281 3.94 6.91 -12.74
C LEU A 281 4.37 7.97 -13.75
N TYR A 282 3.91 9.21 -13.57
CA TYR A 282 4.21 10.35 -14.46
C TYR A 282 3.96 10.08 -15.95
N PRO A 283 2.69 9.85 -16.35
CA PRO A 283 2.36 9.73 -17.77
C PRO A 283 2.77 10.99 -18.54
N ASN A 284 3.19 10.81 -19.81
CA ASN A 284 3.55 11.92 -20.69
C ASN A 284 2.40 12.93 -20.76
N ASN A 285 2.69 14.19 -20.43
CA ASN A 285 1.73 15.28 -20.31
C ASN A 285 1.89 16.38 -21.37
N GLU A 286 2.60 16.10 -22.47
CA GLU A 286 2.71 17.04 -23.60
C GLU A 286 1.35 17.29 -24.26
N ARG A 287 0.52 16.25 -24.34
CA ARG A 287 -0.84 16.31 -24.89
C ARG A 287 -1.86 16.53 -23.78
N GLU A 288 -2.99 17.14 -24.12
CA GLU A 288 -4.08 17.41 -23.16
C GLU A 288 -4.57 16.17 -22.43
N ALA A 289 -4.72 15.03 -23.14
CA ALA A 289 -5.10 13.76 -22.52
C ALA A 289 -4.13 13.32 -21.40
N GLY A 290 -2.83 13.60 -21.56
CA GLY A 290 -1.81 13.32 -20.56
C GLY A 290 -1.88 14.25 -19.36
N LYS A 291 -2.16 15.55 -19.58
CA LYS A 291 -2.40 16.52 -18.50
C LYS A 291 -3.64 16.14 -17.69
N GLU A 292 -4.72 15.77 -18.38
CA GLU A 292 -5.96 15.30 -17.76
C GLU A 292 -5.71 14.06 -16.90
N LEU A 293 -5.00 13.05 -17.43
CA LEU A 293 -4.67 11.85 -16.67
C LEU A 293 -3.82 12.17 -15.43
N ARG A 294 -2.84 13.07 -15.53
CA ARG A 294 -2.02 13.50 -14.39
C ARG A 294 -2.85 14.20 -13.31
N LEU A 295 -3.82 15.03 -13.70
CA LEU A 295 -4.74 15.66 -12.74
C LEU A 295 -5.72 14.63 -12.14
N LYS A 296 -6.22 13.68 -12.94
CA LYS A 296 -7.04 12.55 -12.47
C LYS A 296 -6.30 11.75 -11.42
N GLN A 297 -5.02 11.43 -11.64
CA GLN A 297 -4.15 10.75 -10.68
C GLN A 297 -4.05 11.52 -9.36
N GLN A 298 -3.71 12.81 -9.41
CA GLN A 298 -3.56 13.67 -8.23
C GLN A 298 -4.86 13.73 -7.42
N HIS A 299 -5.99 13.99 -8.07
CA HIS A 299 -7.29 14.02 -7.42
C HIS A 299 -7.66 12.65 -6.83
N PHE A 300 -7.44 11.57 -7.59
CA PHE A 300 -7.77 10.20 -7.22
C PHE A 300 -7.19 9.80 -5.87
N PHE A 301 -5.87 9.79 -5.74
CA PHE A 301 -5.24 9.26 -4.54
C PHE A 301 -5.51 10.16 -3.34
N VAL A 302 -5.59 11.48 -3.54
CA VAL A 302 -5.87 12.45 -2.49
C VAL A 302 -7.30 12.27 -1.97
N SER A 303 -8.30 12.18 -2.85
CA SER A 303 -9.70 11.98 -2.45
C SER A 303 -9.86 10.66 -1.69
N CYS A 304 -9.30 9.55 -2.18
CA CYS A 304 -9.32 8.28 -1.46
C CYS A 304 -8.68 8.39 -0.07
N SER A 305 -7.54 9.08 0.04
CA SER A 305 -6.81 9.24 1.29
C SER A 305 -7.59 10.07 2.31
N LEU A 306 -8.16 11.19 1.88
CA LEU A 306 -8.98 12.05 2.76
C LEU A 306 -10.26 11.36 3.21
N GLN A 307 -10.93 10.62 2.32
CA GLN A 307 -12.10 9.81 2.68
C GLN A 307 -11.73 8.69 3.69
N ASP A 308 -10.56 8.07 3.56
CA ASP A 308 -10.08 7.09 4.54
C ASP A 308 -9.78 7.73 5.90
N MET A 309 -9.14 8.89 5.91
CA MET A 309 -8.91 9.66 7.13
C MET A 309 -10.23 10.06 7.81
N LEU A 310 -11.21 10.54 7.04
CA LEU A 310 -12.55 10.87 7.56
C LEU A 310 -13.23 9.63 8.14
N ARG A 311 -13.19 8.47 7.45
CA ARG A 311 -13.69 7.20 8.00
C ARG A 311 -13.03 6.88 9.34
N LEU A 312 -11.70 6.96 9.43
CA LEU A 312 -10.96 6.67 10.66
C LEU A 312 -11.32 7.65 11.80
N HIS A 313 -11.56 8.92 11.48
CA HIS A 313 -12.00 9.93 12.43
C HIS A 313 -13.42 9.66 12.93
N LEU A 314 -14.36 9.40 12.01
CA LEU A 314 -15.78 9.19 12.29
C LEU A 314 -16.04 7.93 13.13
N GLN A 315 -15.17 6.92 13.06
CA GLN A 315 -15.21 5.75 13.95
C GLN A 315 -15.06 6.11 15.45
N ARG A 316 -14.69 7.35 15.78
CA ARG A 316 -14.60 7.87 17.16
C ARG A 316 -15.92 8.50 17.65
N GLY A 317 -16.93 8.63 16.80
CA GLY A 317 -18.30 9.01 17.17
C GLY A 317 -18.63 10.51 17.19
N ASN A 318 -17.71 11.39 16.78
CA ASN A 318 -17.82 12.84 17.02
C ASN A 318 -18.09 13.70 15.78
N GLY A 319 -18.65 13.13 14.69
CA GLY A 319 -18.77 13.87 13.42
C GLY A 319 -17.40 14.28 12.86
N PRO A 320 -17.36 15.17 11.84
CA PRO A 320 -16.10 15.63 11.24
C PRO A 320 -15.29 16.59 12.14
N GLN A 321 -15.88 17.11 13.22
CA GLN A 321 -15.24 18.08 14.11
C GLN A 321 -14.00 17.48 14.81
N GLY A 322 -12.95 18.27 14.98
CA GLY A 322 -11.69 17.83 15.62
C GLY A 322 -10.80 16.98 14.70
N PHE A 323 -11.03 16.98 13.39
CA PHE A 323 -10.19 16.29 12.41
C PHE A 323 -8.71 16.69 12.52
N GLN A 324 -8.44 17.99 12.69
CA GLN A 324 -7.09 18.55 12.82
C GLN A 324 -6.34 18.12 14.10
N ASP A 325 -7.09 17.76 15.14
CA ASP A 325 -6.53 17.28 16.41
C ASP A 325 -6.06 15.83 16.27
N LYS A 326 -6.68 15.07 15.36
CA LYS A 326 -6.29 13.70 15.03
C LYS A 326 -5.24 13.66 13.93
N PHE A 327 -5.38 14.41 12.85
CA PHE A 327 -4.50 14.29 11.68
C PHE A 327 -3.68 15.55 11.41
N ALA A 328 -2.41 15.35 11.09
CA ALA A 328 -1.55 16.34 10.47
C ALA A 328 -1.22 15.86 9.06
N VAL A 329 -1.68 16.58 8.03
CA VAL A 329 -1.50 16.19 6.63
C VAL A 329 -0.32 16.92 6.04
N GLN A 330 0.69 16.17 5.61
CA GLN A 330 1.84 16.69 4.89
C GLN A 330 1.66 16.48 3.39
N LEU A 331 1.74 17.56 2.64
CA LEU A 331 1.72 17.56 1.18
C LEU A 331 3.18 17.47 0.70
N ASN A 332 3.55 16.35 0.08
CA ASN A 332 4.88 16.21 -0.51
C ASN A 332 4.87 16.80 -1.93
N ASP A 333 5.48 17.99 -2.06
CA ASP A 333 5.40 18.83 -3.26
C ASP A 333 3.94 19.26 -3.58
N THR A 334 3.71 19.74 -4.79
CA THR A 334 2.44 20.29 -5.28
C THR A 334 1.49 19.21 -5.82
N HIS A 335 1.95 17.97 -6.01
CA HIS A 335 1.12 16.87 -6.50
C HIS A 335 -0.18 16.67 -5.67
N PRO A 336 -0.15 16.65 -4.33
CA PRO A 336 -1.36 16.54 -3.51
C PRO A 336 -2.02 17.89 -3.17
N ALA A 337 -1.67 19.00 -3.84
CA ALA A 337 -2.21 20.34 -3.50
C ALA A 337 -3.75 20.42 -3.62
N ILE A 338 -4.35 19.62 -4.51
CA ILE A 338 -5.80 19.49 -4.64
C ILE A 338 -6.48 18.94 -3.37
N GLY A 339 -5.71 18.44 -2.40
CA GLY A 339 -6.23 17.98 -1.12
C GLY A 339 -6.84 19.08 -0.27
N VAL A 340 -6.42 20.33 -0.44
CA VAL A 340 -7.03 21.46 0.25
C VAL A 340 -8.50 21.66 -0.20
N PRO A 341 -8.80 21.89 -1.49
CA PRO A 341 -10.18 22.01 -1.94
C PRO A 341 -10.98 20.71 -1.81
N GLU A 342 -10.38 19.53 -1.96
CA GLU A 342 -11.11 18.27 -1.79
C GLU A 342 -11.53 18.04 -0.34
N LEU A 343 -10.69 18.36 0.65
CA LEU A 343 -11.08 18.30 2.05
C LEU A 343 -12.24 19.27 2.34
N MET A 344 -12.19 20.48 1.78
CA MET A 344 -13.29 21.44 1.90
C MET A 344 -14.59 20.89 1.30
N ARG A 345 -14.53 20.29 0.11
CA ARG A 345 -15.70 19.67 -0.54
C ARG A 345 -16.27 18.55 0.32
N LEU A 346 -15.44 17.62 0.79
CA LEU A 346 -15.87 16.51 1.65
C LEU A 346 -16.53 17.01 2.94
N LEU A 347 -15.95 18.03 3.59
CA LEU A 347 -16.49 18.58 4.83
C LEU A 347 -17.80 19.35 4.62
N LEU A 348 -17.90 20.14 3.55
CA LEU A 348 -19.07 20.98 3.29
C LEU A 348 -20.21 20.21 2.64
N ASP A 349 -19.93 19.44 1.59
CA ASP A 349 -20.98 18.84 0.76
C ASP A 349 -21.44 17.49 1.33
N GLU A 350 -20.52 16.66 1.83
CA GLU A 350 -20.84 15.30 2.31
C GLU A 350 -21.11 15.24 3.83
N HIS A 351 -20.51 16.15 4.61
CA HIS A 351 -20.55 16.10 6.08
C HIS A 351 -21.11 17.35 6.78
N GLY A 352 -21.54 18.38 6.02
CA GLY A 352 -21.92 19.70 6.55
C GLY A 352 -23.41 19.97 6.76
#